data_AF-A0AAU1G5D5-F1
#
_entry.id   AF-A0AAU1G5D5-F1
#
_cell.length_a   1.000
_cell.length_b   1.000
_cell.length_c   1.000
_cell.angle_alpha   90.00
_cell.angle_beta   90.00
_cell.angle_gamma   90.00
#
_symmetry.space_group_name_H-M   'P 1'
#
loop_
_entity.id
_entity.type
_entity.pdbx_description
1 polymer ?
#
loop_
_entity_poly.entity_id
_entity_poly.type
_entity_poly.pdbx_seq_one_letter_code
_entity_poly.pdbx_strand_id
1 'polypeptide(L)' 'MSATPLSTSGLLISARWRRSSRSTGMNNCVEAAVLGGGLLAVRDSKRTDGPAVLFTGPAWDGFLVKVRADLLP' A
#
# COMPACT_ATOMS: atom_id res chain seq x y z
N MET A 1 -20.32 11.03 -21.08
CA MET A 1 -19.39 9.98 -20.62
C MET A 1 -19.14 10.22 -19.14
N SER A 2 -19.91 9.58 -18.27
CA SER A 2 -19.79 9.76 -16.82
C SER A 2 -18.72 8.81 -16.31
N ALA A 3 -17.57 9.34 -15.87
CA ALA A 3 -16.60 8.56 -15.12
C ALA A 3 -17.22 8.26 -13.76
N THR A 4 -17.68 7.03 -13.56
CA THR A 4 -18.10 6.56 -12.24
C THR A 4 -16.90 6.74 -11.29
N PRO A 5 -17.03 7.47 -10.16
CA PRO A 5 -15.95 7.54 -9.21
C PRO A 5 -15.67 6.12 -8.73
N LEU A 6 -14.47 5.61 -9.02
CA LEU A 6 -14.05 4.30 -8.54
C LEU A 6 -14.04 4.36 -7.01
N SER A 7 -14.89 3.55 -6.39
CA SER A 7 -14.80 3.29 -4.95
C SER A 7 -13.39 2.82 -4.62
N THR A 8 -12.91 3.13 -3.41
CA THR A 8 -11.59 2.72 -2.91
C THR A 8 -11.31 1.23 -3.15
N SER A 9 -12.32 0.36 -3.01
CA SER A 9 -12.21 -1.06 -3.31
C SER A 9 -11.91 -1.33 -4.80
N GLY A 10 -12.54 -0.59 -5.72
CA GLY A 10 -12.27 -0.66 -7.15
C GLY A 10 -10.86 -0.18 -7.51
N LEU A 11 -10.35 0.84 -6.81
CA LEU A 11 -8.95 1.28 -6.95
C LEU A 11 -7.97 0.19 -6.50
N LEU A 12 -8.26 -0.53 -5.41
CA LEU A 12 -7.40 -1.61 -4.91
C LEU A 12 -7.42 -2.87 -5.80
N ILE A 13 -8.57 -3.19 -6.40
CA ILE A 13 -8.72 -4.31 -7.34
C ILE A 13 -7.92 -4.06 -8.63
N SER A 14 -7.96 -2.83 -9.14
CA SER A 14 -7.23 -2.42 -10.35
C SER A 14 -5.77 -2.03 -10.12
N ALA A 15 -5.33 -2.02 -8.85
CA ALA A 15 -4.00 -1.58 -8.47
C ALA A 15 -2.90 -2.52 -8.97
N ARG A 16 -1.78 -1.93 -9.42
CA ARG A 16 -0.58 -2.69 -9.78
C ARG A 16 0.30 -2.92 -8.56
N TRP A 17 0.05 -4.03 -7.87
CA TRP A 17 0.78 -4.45 -6.69
C TRP A 17 2.20 -4.89 -7.00
N ARG A 18 3.17 -4.37 -6.23
CA ARG A 18 4.57 -4.83 -6.22
C ARG A 18 4.90 -5.46 -4.88
N ARG A 19 5.33 -6.72 -4.92
CA ARG A 19 5.80 -7.46 -3.75
C ARG A 19 7.20 -7.00 -3.37
N SER A 20 7.46 -6.88 -2.06
CA SER A 20 8.79 -6.59 -1.55
C SER A 20 9.76 -7.74 -1.84
N SER A 21 10.98 -7.41 -2.24
CA SER A 21 12.07 -8.39 -2.38
C SER A 21 12.52 -9.00 -1.05
N ARG A 22 12.14 -8.40 0.08
CA ARG A 22 12.39 -8.92 1.44
C ARG A 22 11.34 -9.93 1.90
N SER A 23 10.29 -10.14 1.11
CA SER A 23 9.27 -11.16 1.35
C SER A 23 9.76 -12.54 0.92
N THR A 24 10.88 -12.97 1.48
CA THR A 24 11.52 -14.26 1.23
C THR A 24 11.19 -15.24 2.35
N GLY A 25 10.49 -16.33 2.04
CA GLY A 25 10.13 -17.36 3.01
C GLY A 25 8.88 -17.03 3.83
N MET A 26 8.89 -17.38 5.12
CA MET A 26 7.69 -17.42 5.94
C MET A 26 7.33 -16.09 6.63
N ASN A 27 8.14 -15.03 6.52
CA ASN A 27 7.95 -13.80 7.31
C ASN A 27 8.06 -12.52 6.46
N ASN A 28 7.47 -11.42 6.97
CA ASN A 28 7.60 -10.05 6.41
C ASN A 28 7.08 -9.88 4.96
N CYS A 29 5.95 -10.53 4.66
CA CYS A 29 5.33 -10.49 3.33
C CYS A 29 4.48 -9.23 3.14
N VAL A 30 4.97 -8.25 2.37
CA VAL A 30 4.22 -7.02 2.07
C VAL A 30 4.23 -6.70 0.59
N GLU A 31 3.09 -6.19 0.11
CA GLU A 31 2.89 -5.65 -1.23
C GLU A 31 2.46 -4.20 -1.14
N ALA A 32 2.95 -3.37 -2.07
CA ALA A 32 2.58 -1.96 -2.17
C ALA A 32 2.14 -1.60 -3.59
N ALA A 33 1.21 -0.67 -3.73
CA ALA A 33 0.75 -0.16 -5.01
C ALA A 33 0.56 1.36 -4.96
N VAL A 34 0.99 2.04 -6.03
CA VAL A 34 0.64 3.45 -6.24
C VAL A 34 -0.73 3.50 -6.89
N LEU A 35 -1.65 4.24 -6.27
CA LEU A 35 -3.01 4.46 -6.76
C LEU A 35 -3.13 5.84 -7.43
N GLY A 36 -4.26 6.08 -8.09
CA GLY A 36 -4.59 7.42 -8.58
C GLY A 36 -4.70 8.44 -7.45
N GLY A 37 -4.46 9.72 -7.76
CA GLY A 37 -4.63 10.81 -6.79
C GLY A 37 -3.53 10.94 -5.73
N GLY A 38 -2.34 10.36 -5.98
CA GLY A 38 -1.21 10.46 -5.05
C GLY A 38 -1.34 9.59 -3.79
N LEU A 39 -2.21 8.58 -3.86
CA LEU A 39 -2.38 7.59 -2.81
C LEU A 39 -1.44 6.40 -3.01
N LEU A 40 -1.03 5.80 -1.90
CA LEU A 40 -0.25 4.58 -1.86
C LEU A 40 -0.94 3.58 -0.96
N ALA A 41 -1.09 2.34 -1.44
CA ALA A 41 -1.70 1.25 -0.70
C ALA A 41 -0.61 0.26 -0.27
N VAL A 42 -0.71 -0.23 0.97
CA VAL A 42 0.14 -1.32 1.49
C VAL A 42 -0.76 -2.40 2.07
N ARG A 43 -0.45 -3.67 1.77
CA ARG A 43 -1.14 -4.82 2.34
C ARG A 43 -0.19 -5.98 2.62
N ASP A 44 -0.69 -6.93 3.38
CA ASP A 44 -0.07 -8.22 3.63
C ASP A 44 -0.16 -9.10 2.37
N SER A 45 0.97 -9.57 1.83
CA SER A 45 0.95 -10.39 0.61
C SER A 45 0.29 -11.76 0.81
N LYS A 46 0.12 -12.22 2.05
CA LYS A 46 -0.56 -13.48 2.38
C LYS A 46 -2.07 -13.30 2.53
N ARG A 47 -2.54 -12.06 2.69
CA ARG A 47 -3.96 -11.71 2.85
C ARG A 47 -4.33 -10.68 1.79
N THR A 48 -4.28 -11.10 0.52
CA THR A 48 -4.54 -10.21 -0.62
C THR A 48 -6.02 -9.78 -0.73
N ASP A 49 -6.92 -10.56 -0.13
CA ASP A 49 -8.34 -10.30 0.06
C ASP A 49 -8.64 -9.43 1.28
N GLY A 50 -7.66 -9.25 2.16
CA GLY A 50 -7.77 -8.41 3.36
C GLY A 50 -7.67 -6.90 3.08
N PRO A 51 -7.89 -6.08 4.12
CA PRO A 51 -7.83 -4.62 4.00
C PRO A 51 -6.42 -4.13 3.66
N ALA A 52 -6.34 -3.13 2.79
CA ALA A 52 -5.11 -2.38 2.53
C ALA A 52 -5.10 -1.08 3.34
N VAL A 53 -3.93 -0.74 3.87
CA VAL A 53 -3.68 0.57 4.50
C VAL A 53 -3.36 1.58 3.41
N LEU A 54 -4.04 2.73 3.46
CA LEU A 54 -3.84 3.82 2.49
C LEU A 54 -3.03 4.95 3.12
N PHE A 55 -2.07 5.43 2.35
CA PHE A 55 -1.25 6.58 2.66
C PHE A 55 -1.43 7.65 1.58
N THR A 56 -1.42 8.91 1.99
CA THR A 56 -1.06 9.99 1.06
C THR A 56 0.46 9.98 0.85
N GLY A 57 0.94 10.53 -0.27
CA GLY A 57 2.38 10.68 -0.51
C GLY A 57 3.15 11.27 0.70
N PRO A 58 2.74 12.43 1.26
CA PRO A 58 3.40 13.00 2.43
C PRO A 58 3.36 12.12 3.68
N ALA A 59 2.25 11.41 3.91
CA ALA A 59 2.15 10.48 5.05
C ALA A 59 3.07 9.27 4.89
N TRP A 60 3.22 8.77 3.66
CA TRP A 60 4.14 7.69 3.35
C TRP A 60 5.59 8.10 3.59
N ASP A 61 5.99 9.28 3.13
CA ASP A 61 7.35 9.79 3.34
C ASP A 61 7.66 9.98 4.83
N GLY A 62 6.73 10.60 5.57
CA GLY A 62 6.86 10.77 7.02
C GLY A 62 6.94 9.44 7.76
N PHE A 63 6.16 8.45 7.35
CA PHE A 63 6.24 7.09 7.87
C PHE A 63 7.62 6.48 7.63
N LEU A 64 8.15 6.53 6.41
CA LEU A 64 9.47 5.99 6.08
C LEU A 64 10.60 6.64 6.87
N VAL A 65 10.54 7.97 7.08
CA VAL A 65 11.52 8.69 7.91
C VAL A 65 11.51 8.12 9.34
N LYS A 66 10.32 7.95 9.94
CA LYS A 66 10.21 7.40 11.29
C LYS A 66 10.67 5.95 11.39
N VAL A 67 10.28 5.09 10.45
CA VAL A 67 10.73 3.68 10.41
C VAL A 67 12.25 3.59 10.34
N ARG A 68 12.89 4.36 9.45
CA ARG A 68 14.34 4.31 9.25
C ARG A 68 15.12 4.83 10.47
N ALA A 69 14.54 5.78 11.19
CA ALA A 69 15.13 6.34 12.39
C ALA A 69 14.78 5.54 13.66
N ASP A 70 13.99 4.46 13.54
CA ASP A 70 13.44 3.69 14.66
C ASP A 70 12.66 4.55 15.67
N LEU A 71 11.88 5.50 15.12
CA LEU A 71 11.11 6.51 15.87
C LEU A 71 9.60 6.29 15.78
N LEU A 72 9.16 5.09 15.39
CA LEU A 72 7.77 4.71 15.56
C LEU A 72 7.58 4.24 17.01
N PRO A 73 6.55 4.75 17.72
CA PRO A 73 6.27 4.36 19.10
C PRO A 73 5.82 2.90 19.22
#